data_AF-A0A919JDA0-F1
#
_entry.id   AF-A0A919JDA0-F1
#
_cell.length_a   1.000
_cell.length_b   1.000
_cell.length_c   1.000
_cell.angle_alpha   90.00
_cell.angle_beta   90.00
_cell.angle_gamma   90.00
#
_symmetry.space_group_name_H-M   'P 1'
#
loop_
_entity.id
_entity.type
_entity.pdbx_description
1 polymer ?
#
loop_
_entity_poly.entity_id
_entity_poly.type
_entity_poly.pdbx_seq_one_letter_code
_entity_poly.pdbx_strand_id
1 'polypeptide(L)'
;MDRLHADRPVYRIGLRYAGVDPRHALREAVPDTAEIDAIVAWLDRLDRASPTGPWTRATLLLIDELPATRAPDLADRMGRDTPSFKQNVRKLKERGLTESLDIGYRLSARGAAVLDHEGHPRPARGRSAPEPGTPLPHLGAAATRALAAHGVLRLEQVSGLSEAEVRALHGVGPYALRHLRTALDAAGLAFRDDPGAVSGPG
;
A
#
# COMPACT_ATOMS: atom_id res chain seq x y z
N MET A 1 -39.96 -17.24 7.08
CA MET A 1 -38.60 -17.06 6.52
C MET A 1 -37.69 -16.67 7.67
N ASP A 2 -37.26 -17.64 8.48
CA ASP A 2 -36.38 -17.39 9.63
C ASP A 2 -35.45 -18.59 9.82
N ARG A 3 -34.17 -18.39 9.52
CA ARG A 3 -33.08 -19.27 9.96
C ARG A 3 -32.09 -18.41 10.74
N LEU A 4 -32.44 -18.13 11.99
CA LEU A 4 -31.48 -17.71 12.99
C LEU A 4 -30.58 -18.92 13.29
N HIS A 5 -29.33 -18.89 12.82
CA HIS A 5 -28.33 -19.89 13.19
C HIS A 5 -27.96 -19.70 14.67
N ALA A 6 -28.69 -20.40 15.56
CA ALA A 6 -28.65 -20.26 17.01
C ALA A 6 -27.34 -20.71 17.70
N ASP A 7 -26.29 -21.04 16.94
CA ASP A 7 -25.09 -21.72 17.45
C ASP A 7 -23.78 -20.98 17.13
N ARG A 8 -23.86 -19.68 16.82
CA ARG A 8 -22.67 -18.84 16.60
C ARG A 8 -22.41 -17.95 17.82
N PRO A 9 -21.33 -18.17 18.58
CA PRO A 9 -21.00 -17.30 19.71
C PRO A 9 -20.75 -15.87 19.23
N VAL A 10 -21.43 -14.91 19.87
CA VAL A 10 -21.24 -13.48 19.63
C VAL A 10 -20.14 -12.98 20.56
N TYR A 11 -19.08 -12.42 19.99
CA TYR A 11 -17.95 -11.86 20.74
C TYR A 11 -18.03 -10.33 20.76
N ARG A 12 -17.87 -9.73 21.94
CA ARG A 12 -17.68 -8.28 22.09
C ARG A 12 -16.19 -7.98 22.19
N ILE A 13 -15.62 -7.35 21.17
CA ILE A 13 -14.21 -6.91 21.16
C ILE A 13 -14.15 -5.47 21.67
N GLY A 14 -13.48 -5.26 22.80
CA GLY A 14 -13.16 -3.92 23.30
C GLY A 14 -11.85 -3.41 22.69
N LEU A 15 -11.92 -2.31 21.94
CA LEU A 15 -10.74 -1.61 21.42
C LEU A 15 -10.41 -0.45 22.35
N ARG A 16 -9.14 -0.33 22.75
CA ARG A 16 -8.60 0.85 23.43
C ARG A 16 -7.36 1.33 22.70
N TYR A 17 -7.14 2.63 22.67
CA TYR A 17 -5.91 3.20 22.15
C TYR A 17 -4.73 2.72 23.00
N ALA A 18 -3.76 2.03 22.38
CA ALA A 18 -2.62 1.44 23.06
C ALA A 18 -1.36 2.32 23.00
N GLY A 19 -1.49 3.57 22.52
CA GLY A 19 -0.35 4.43 22.20
C GLY A 19 0.07 4.34 20.73
N VAL A 20 1.06 5.15 20.35
CA VAL A 20 1.68 5.10 19.01
C VAL A 20 2.38 3.75 18.85
N ASP A 21 2.14 3.06 17.73
CA ASP A 21 2.77 1.77 17.44
C ASP A 21 4.29 1.91 17.51
N PRO A 22 5.01 1.17 18.37
CA PRO A 22 6.48 1.23 18.46
C PRO A 22 7.17 0.96 17.11
N ARG A 23 6.49 0.28 16.18
CA ARG A 23 6.96 0.04 14.81
C ARG A 23 6.92 1.28 13.93
N HIS A 24 6.14 2.31 14.28
CA HIS A 24 6.11 3.59 13.59
C HIS A 24 7.46 4.32 13.75
N ALA A 25 7.95 4.42 14.99
CA ALA A 25 9.25 5.01 15.30
C ALA A 25 10.42 4.28 14.60
N LEU A 26 10.36 2.94 14.53
CA LEU A 26 11.38 2.14 13.84
C LEU A 26 11.44 2.42 12.33
N ARG A 27 10.32 2.71 11.68
CA ARG A 27 10.26 2.92 10.23
C ARG A 27 10.79 4.28 9.79
N GLU A 28 10.64 5.29 10.64
CA GLU A 28 11.13 6.66 10.39
C GLU A 28 12.62 6.81 10.72
N ALA A 29 13.12 6.07 11.71
CA ALA A 29 14.52 6.09 12.08
C ALA A 29 15.39 5.38 11.02
N VAL A 30 16.28 6.14 10.38
CA VAL A 30 17.35 5.56 9.55
C VAL A 30 18.30 4.80 10.48
N PRO A 31 18.42 3.47 10.34
CA PRO A 31 19.31 2.67 11.18
C PRO A 31 20.78 3.01 10.92
N ASP A 32 21.61 2.89 11.95
CA ASP A 32 23.06 2.91 11.76
C ASP A 32 23.55 1.64 11.06
N THR A 33 24.83 1.60 10.69
CA THR A 33 25.42 0.46 9.97
C THR A 33 25.32 -0.85 10.76
N ALA A 34 25.53 -0.84 12.07
CA ALA A 34 25.48 -2.06 12.87
C ALA A 34 24.05 -2.61 12.99
N GLU A 35 23.06 -1.73 13.10
CA GLU A 35 21.65 -2.09 13.03
C GLU A 35 21.27 -2.65 11.65
N ILE A 36 21.79 -2.07 10.57
CA ILE A 36 21.58 -2.58 9.21
C ILE A 36 22.16 -3.99 9.10
N ASP A 37 23.39 -4.23 9.55
CA ASP A 37 24.03 -5.54 9.52
C ASP A 37 23.22 -6.60 10.29
N ALA A 38 22.66 -6.22 11.45
CA ALA A 38 21.80 -7.10 12.22
C ALA A 38 20.49 -7.45 11.50
N ILE A 39 19.92 -6.49 10.76
CA ILE A 39 18.74 -6.71 9.91
C ILE A 39 19.10 -7.64 8.75
N VAL A 40 20.20 -7.37 8.04
CA VAL A 40 20.70 -8.19 6.92
C VAL A 40 20.89 -9.65 7.37
N ALA A 41 21.57 -9.87 8.50
CA ALA A 41 21.76 -11.20 9.06
C ALA A 41 20.43 -11.89 9.46
N TRP A 42 19.41 -11.12 9.85
CA TRP A 42 18.07 -11.66 10.09
C TRP A 42 17.34 -12.03 8.80
N LEU A 43 17.43 -11.19 7.76
CA LEU A 43 16.86 -11.48 6.43
C LEU A 43 17.50 -12.73 5.82
N ASP A 44 18.83 -12.88 5.93
CA ASP A 44 19.56 -14.07 5.45
C ASP A 44 19.12 -15.35 6.14
N ARG A 45 18.82 -15.28 7.45
CA ARG A 45 18.28 -16.44 8.18
C ARG A 45 16.90 -16.83 7.66
N LEU A 46 16.04 -15.86 7.36
CA LEU A 46 14.72 -16.13 6.77
C LEU A 46 14.82 -16.72 5.37
N ASP A 47 15.74 -16.22 4.55
CA ASP A 47 15.96 -16.72 3.20
C ASP A 47 16.52 -18.15 3.23
N ARG A 48 17.52 -18.43 4.10
CA ARG A 48 18.06 -19.79 4.28
C ARG A 48 17.03 -20.79 4.82
N ALA A 49 16.11 -20.34 5.67
CA ALA A 49 15.06 -21.19 6.24
C ALA A 49 13.88 -21.43 5.27
N SER A 50 13.84 -20.74 4.13
CA SER A 50 12.73 -20.81 3.17
C SER A 50 12.87 -22.05 2.27
N PRO A 51 11.86 -22.95 2.22
CA PRO A 51 11.89 -24.11 1.32
C PRO A 51 11.72 -23.71 -0.15
N THR A 52 11.29 -22.49 -0.43
CA THR A 52 11.04 -21.96 -1.78
C THR A 52 12.08 -20.94 -2.20
N GLY A 53 13.26 -20.99 -1.59
CA GLY A 53 14.39 -20.10 -1.87
C GLY A 53 14.25 -18.70 -1.23
N PRO A 54 15.24 -17.83 -1.48
CA PRO A 54 15.27 -16.47 -0.96
C PRO A 54 14.06 -15.66 -1.41
N TRP A 55 13.48 -14.90 -0.50
CA TRP A 55 12.27 -14.11 -0.75
C TRP A 55 12.35 -12.70 -0.20
N THR A 56 13.17 -12.44 0.82
CA THR A 56 13.09 -11.19 1.57
C THR A 56 13.45 -9.97 0.70
N ARG A 57 14.64 -9.98 0.05
CA ARG A 57 15.11 -8.89 -0.82
C ARG A 57 14.20 -8.74 -2.03
N ALA A 58 13.80 -9.86 -2.64
CA ALA A 58 12.87 -9.86 -3.77
C ALA A 58 11.53 -9.20 -3.41
N THR A 59 10.97 -9.49 -2.23
CA THR A 59 9.75 -8.84 -1.74
C THR A 59 9.95 -7.36 -1.47
N LEU A 60 11.06 -6.95 -0.83
CA LEU A 60 11.32 -5.53 -0.57
C LEU A 60 11.49 -4.73 -1.87
N LEU A 61 12.25 -5.27 -2.84
CA LEU A 61 12.44 -4.66 -4.16
C LEU A 61 11.13 -4.57 -4.95
N LEU A 62 10.31 -5.62 -4.91
CA LEU A 62 9.01 -5.62 -5.60
C LEU A 62 8.05 -4.59 -4.99
N ILE A 63 8.05 -4.43 -3.67
CA ILE A 63 7.25 -3.40 -2.97
C ILE A 63 7.76 -1.99 -3.27
N ASP A 64 9.07 -1.80 -3.43
CA ASP A 64 9.67 -0.53 -3.88
C ASP A 64 9.30 -0.20 -5.33
N GLU A 65 9.31 -1.20 -6.21
CA GLU A 65 8.97 -1.05 -7.62
C GLU A 65 7.48 -0.70 -7.82
N LEU A 66 6.60 -1.35 -7.04
CA LEU A 66 5.14 -1.32 -7.20
C LEU A 66 4.43 -0.90 -5.89
N PRO A 67 4.67 0.32 -5.39
CA PRO A 67 4.04 0.78 -4.16
C PRO A 67 2.51 0.83 -4.30
N ALA A 68 1.82 0.65 -3.17
CA ALA A 68 0.36 0.60 -3.06
C ALA A 68 -0.34 -0.45 -3.96
N THR A 69 0.41 -1.47 -4.41
CA THR A 69 -0.16 -2.59 -5.15
C THR A 69 -0.75 -3.63 -4.18
N ARG A 70 -1.90 -4.20 -4.53
CA ARG A 70 -2.61 -5.15 -3.67
C ARG A 70 -1.81 -6.43 -3.49
N ALA A 71 -1.96 -7.05 -2.33
CA ALA A 71 -1.26 -8.29 -1.98
C ALA A 71 -1.42 -9.44 -2.99
N PRO A 72 -2.62 -9.70 -3.58
CA PRO A 72 -2.75 -10.74 -4.59
C PRO A 72 -1.88 -10.49 -5.82
N ASP A 73 -1.90 -9.26 -6.35
CA ASP A 73 -1.17 -8.91 -7.57
C ASP A 73 0.36 -9.02 -7.36
N LEU A 74 0.85 -8.63 -6.16
CA LEU A 74 2.25 -8.81 -5.78
C LEU A 74 2.62 -10.29 -5.57
N ALA A 75 1.72 -11.08 -4.98
CA ALA A 75 1.93 -12.50 -4.76
C ALA A 75 2.02 -13.26 -6.09
N ASP A 76 1.12 -12.96 -7.03
CA ASP A 76 1.10 -13.52 -8.38
C ASP A 76 2.42 -13.23 -9.11
N ARG A 77 2.92 -12.00 -9.02
CA ARG A 77 4.20 -11.60 -9.63
C ARG A 77 5.42 -12.28 -9.00
N MET A 78 5.30 -12.72 -7.75
CA MET A 78 6.31 -13.55 -7.07
C MET A 78 6.12 -15.06 -7.31
N GLY A 79 5.08 -15.48 -8.02
CA GLY A 79 4.71 -16.90 -8.15
C GLY A 79 4.36 -17.54 -6.81
N ARG A 80 3.74 -16.78 -5.89
CA ARG A 80 3.38 -17.22 -4.53
C ARG A 80 1.88 -17.08 -4.29
N ASP A 81 1.35 -17.89 -3.39
CA ASP A 81 -0.02 -17.70 -2.92
C ASP A 81 -0.13 -16.45 -2.04
N THR A 82 -1.29 -15.78 -2.09
CA THR A 82 -1.53 -14.54 -1.34
C THR A 82 -1.37 -14.71 0.17
N PRO A 83 -1.87 -15.77 0.84
CA PRO A 83 -1.63 -15.98 2.27
C PRO A 83 -0.15 -16.04 2.66
N SER A 84 0.67 -16.82 1.94
CA SER A 84 2.11 -16.92 2.19
C SER A 84 2.82 -15.58 1.95
N PHE A 85 2.45 -14.86 0.88
CA PHE A 85 2.98 -13.52 0.62
C PHE A 85 2.66 -12.55 1.77
N LYS A 86 1.42 -12.55 2.28
CA LYS A 86 1.03 -11.70 3.42
C LYS A 86 1.78 -12.07 4.71
N GLN A 87 2.02 -13.35 4.96
CA GLN A 87 2.85 -13.80 6.10
C GLN A 87 4.28 -13.30 5.98
N ASN A 88 4.86 -13.36 4.78
CA ASN A 88 6.18 -12.84 4.48
C ASN A 88 6.26 -11.32 4.71
N VAL A 89 5.33 -10.56 4.13
CA VAL A 89 5.26 -9.10 4.34
C VAL A 89 5.06 -8.75 5.81
N ARG A 90 4.29 -9.54 6.57
CA ARG A 90 4.14 -9.33 8.02
C ARG A 90 5.47 -9.43 8.77
N LYS A 91 6.30 -10.43 8.48
CA LYS A 91 7.63 -10.58 9.10
C LYS A 91 8.48 -9.34 8.83
N LEU A 92 8.49 -8.84 7.59
CA LEU A 92 9.23 -7.63 7.21
C LEU A 92 8.69 -6.38 7.91
N LYS A 93 7.36 -6.25 8.02
CA LYS A 93 6.67 -5.16 8.72
C LYS A 93 7.00 -5.11 10.20
N GLU A 94 7.17 -6.27 10.84
CA GLU A 94 7.56 -6.39 12.26
C GLU A 94 8.98 -5.86 12.51
N ARG A 95 9.86 -5.89 11.50
CA ARG A 95 11.17 -5.23 11.52
C ARG A 95 11.17 -3.78 11.03
N GLY A 96 9.98 -3.22 10.76
CA GLY A 96 9.85 -1.87 10.28
C GLY A 96 10.42 -1.66 8.87
N LEU A 97 10.46 -2.71 8.03
CA LEU A 97 11.01 -2.61 6.67
C LEU A 97 9.95 -2.21 5.63
N THR A 98 8.66 -2.44 5.94
CA THR A 98 7.53 -2.09 5.09
C THR A 98 6.42 -1.39 5.88
N GLU A 99 5.62 -0.61 5.16
CA GLU A 99 4.42 0.05 5.66
C GLU A 99 3.18 -0.54 4.97
N SER A 100 2.10 -0.71 5.73
CA SER A 100 0.79 -1.03 5.14
C SER A 100 0.07 0.26 4.84
N LEU A 101 -0.48 0.34 3.65
CA LEU A 101 -1.37 1.42 3.22
C LEU A 101 -2.81 0.92 3.25
N ASP A 102 -3.76 1.83 3.03
CA ASP A 102 -5.17 1.45 2.82
C ASP A 102 -5.29 0.45 1.66
N ILE A 103 -4.46 0.63 0.62
CA ILE A 103 -4.32 -0.30 -0.49
C ILE A 103 -2.84 -0.69 -0.61
N GLY A 104 -2.54 -1.95 -0.30
CA GLY A 104 -1.21 -2.53 -0.55
C GLY A 104 -0.15 -2.16 0.49
N TYR A 105 1.09 -2.03 0.00
CA TYR A 105 2.28 -1.83 0.82
C TYR A 105 3.20 -0.79 0.19
N ARG A 106 4.08 -0.20 1.00
CA ARG A 106 5.25 0.54 0.51
C ARG A 106 6.51 0.16 1.29
N LEU A 107 7.66 0.40 0.68
CA LEU A 107 8.94 0.31 1.36
C LEU A 107 9.06 1.48 2.35
N SER A 108 9.54 1.20 3.56
CA SER A 108 9.82 2.22 4.56
C SER A 108 11.21 2.85 4.36
N ALA A 109 11.51 3.96 5.03
CA ALA A 109 12.85 4.55 5.02
C ALA A 109 13.92 3.58 5.56
N ARG A 110 13.61 2.84 6.63
CA ARG A 110 14.48 1.78 7.15
C ARG A 110 14.72 0.66 6.13
N GLY A 111 13.67 0.20 5.45
CA GLY A 111 13.79 -0.82 4.40
C GLY A 111 14.62 -0.34 3.20
N ALA A 112 14.47 0.92 2.83
CA ALA A 112 15.28 1.57 1.80
C ALA A 112 16.76 1.62 2.19
N ALA A 113 17.07 2.04 3.42
CA ALA A 113 18.45 2.11 3.93
C ALA A 113 19.14 0.74 3.90
N VAL A 114 18.42 -0.34 4.26
CA VAL A 114 18.95 -1.71 4.20
C VAL A 114 19.31 -2.12 2.76
N LEU A 115 18.37 -1.96 1.82
CA LEU A 115 18.63 -2.28 0.41
C LEU A 115 19.74 -1.40 -0.17
N ASP A 116 19.83 -0.15 0.26
CA ASP A 116 20.85 0.79 -0.17
C ASP A 116 22.24 0.39 0.29
N HIS A 117 22.34 -0.07 1.54
CA HIS A 117 23.58 -0.59 2.13
C HIS A 117 24.05 -1.88 1.44
N GLU A 118 23.13 -2.78 1.10
CA GLU A 118 23.43 -4.00 0.33
C GLU A 118 23.74 -3.73 -1.15
N GLY A 119 23.63 -2.47 -1.61
CA GLY A 119 23.95 -2.09 -2.99
C GLY A 119 22.88 -2.48 -4.02
N HIS A 120 21.65 -2.78 -3.59
CA HIS A 120 20.59 -3.15 -4.50
C HIS A 120 20.09 -1.93 -5.31
N PRO A 121 19.92 -2.06 -6.65
CA PRO A 121 19.35 -0.99 -7.46
C PRO A 121 17.87 -0.83 -7.14
N ARG A 122 17.52 0.23 -6.43
CA ARG A 122 16.13 0.55 -6.11
C ARG A 122 15.49 1.43 -7.20
N PRO A 123 14.47 0.94 -7.93
CA PRO A 123 13.83 1.72 -8.99
C PRO A 123 13.14 2.99 -8.47
N ALA A 124 12.74 3.04 -7.19
CA ALA A 124 12.16 4.26 -6.62
C ALA A 124 13.17 5.35 -6.26
N ARG A 125 14.50 5.09 -6.23
CA ARG A 125 15.53 6.11 -5.87
C ARG A 125 15.47 7.36 -6.75
N GLY A 126 15.09 7.23 -8.01
CA GLY A 126 14.96 8.34 -8.97
C GLY A 126 13.54 8.88 -9.13
N ARG A 127 12.56 8.31 -8.43
CA ARG A 127 11.17 8.74 -8.48
C ARG A 127 10.95 9.64 -7.26
N SER A 128 10.54 10.90 -7.45
CA SER A 128 10.11 11.76 -6.34
C SER A 128 9.18 10.95 -5.44
N ALA A 129 9.42 10.97 -4.12
CA ALA A 129 8.59 10.24 -3.16
C ALA A 129 7.12 10.46 -3.53
N PRO A 130 6.25 9.42 -3.53
CA PRO A 130 4.84 9.63 -3.79
C PRO A 130 4.36 10.71 -2.83
N GLU A 131 4.00 11.86 -3.39
CA GLU A 131 3.54 13.01 -2.61
C GLU A 131 2.47 12.50 -1.63
N PRO A 132 2.61 12.76 -0.31
CA PRO A 132 1.58 12.43 0.66
C PRO A 132 0.24 12.98 0.14
N GLY A 133 -0.82 12.20 0.26
CA GLY A 133 -2.12 12.61 -0.27
C GLY A 133 -3.26 11.80 0.31
N THR A 134 -4.47 12.23 -0.02
CA THR A 134 -5.69 11.69 0.54
C THR A 134 -5.97 10.32 -0.09
N PRO A 135 -6.09 9.23 0.69
CA PRO A 135 -6.33 7.91 0.14
C PRO A 135 -7.65 7.84 -0.63
N LEU A 136 -7.72 6.97 -1.64
CA LEU A 136 -8.96 6.74 -2.38
C LEU A 136 -10.05 6.19 -1.45
N PRO A 137 -11.32 6.57 -1.66
CA PRO A 137 -12.43 5.97 -0.93
C PRO A 137 -12.50 4.47 -1.21
N HIS A 138 -13.19 3.72 -0.36
CA HIS A 138 -13.48 2.33 -0.66
C HIS A 138 -14.38 2.21 -1.90
N LEU A 139 -13.79 1.74 -2.99
CA LEU A 139 -14.47 1.42 -4.23
C LEU A 139 -14.66 -0.10 -4.35
N GLY A 140 -15.62 -0.51 -5.18
CA GLY A 140 -15.74 -1.93 -5.56
C GLY A 140 -14.45 -2.44 -6.19
N ALA A 141 -14.14 -3.73 -6.01
CA ALA A 141 -12.85 -4.32 -6.38
C ALA A 141 -12.43 -4.08 -7.84
N ALA A 142 -13.37 -3.96 -8.77
CA ALA A 142 -13.09 -3.66 -10.17
C ALA A 142 -12.57 -2.22 -10.38
N ALA A 143 -13.23 -1.23 -9.78
CA ALA A 143 -12.81 0.17 -9.87
C ALA A 143 -11.48 0.42 -9.16
N THR A 144 -11.28 -0.17 -7.97
CA THR A 144 -10.01 -0.10 -7.24
C THR A 144 -8.85 -0.66 -8.07
N ARG A 145 -9.08 -1.80 -8.76
CA ARG A 145 -8.09 -2.39 -9.66
C ARG A 145 -7.75 -1.51 -10.83
N ALA A 146 -8.78 -0.96 -11.47
CA ALA A 146 -8.62 -0.13 -12.65
C ALA A 146 -7.78 1.11 -12.34
N LEU A 147 -8.07 1.81 -11.24
CA LEU A 147 -7.31 2.98 -10.79
C LEU A 147 -5.86 2.64 -10.44
N ALA A 148 -5.65 1.58 -9.64
CA ALA A 148 -4.31 1.15 -9.25
C ALA A 148 -3.45 0.76 -10.46
N ALA A 149 -4.03 0.09 -11.46
CA ALA A 149 -3.34 -0.26 -12.71
C ALA A 149 -2.90 0.97 -13.52
N HIS A 150 -3.55 2.12 -13.31
CA HIS A 150 -3.19 3.41 -13.91
C HIS A 150 -2.32 4.27 -12.98
N GLY A 151 -1.80 3.71 -11.88
CA GLY A 151 -0.97 4.41 -10.90
C GLY A 151 -1.74 5.44 -10.06
N VAL A 152 -3.07 5.39 -10.08
CA VAL A 152 -3.96 6.28 -9.33
C VAL A 152 -4.28 5.63 -7.99
N LEU A 153 -3.73 6.21 -6.92
CA LEU A 153 -3.71 5.65 -5.58
C LEU A 153 -4.24 6.64 -4.52
N ARG A 154 -4.47 7.91 -4.90
CA ARG A 154 -4.94 8.99 -4.03
C ARG A 154 -5.85 9.98 -4.78
N LEU A 155 -6.64 10.77 -4.03
CA LEU A 155 -7.61 11.70 -4.59
C LEU A 155 -6.99 12.80 -5.45
N GLU A 156 -5.80 13.28 -5.10
CA GLU A 156 -5.10 14.33 -5.85
C GLU A 156 -4.64 13.85 -7.24
N GLN A 157 -4.49 12.53 -7.42
CA GLN A 157 -4.24 11.96 -8.75
C GLN A 157 -5.54 11.81 -9.54
N VAL A 158 -6.66 11.53 -8.85
CA VAL A 158 -7.98 11.49 -9.47
C VAL A 158 -8.40 12.87 -9.96
N SER A 159 -8.10 13.94 -9.20
CA SER A 159 -8.39 15.32 -9.62
C SER A 159 -7.61 15.75 -10.87
N GLY A 160 -6.47 15.12 -11.14
CA GLY A 160 -5.72 15.30 -12.38
C GLY A 160 -6.36 14.64 -13.62
N LEU A 161 -7.33 13.75 -13.43
CA LEU A 161 -8.08 13.08 -14.49
C LEU A 161 -9.43 13.77 -14.72
N SER A 162 -9.96 13.64 -15.93
CA SER A 162 -11.34 13.98 -16.25
C SER A 162 -12.29 12.88 -15.79
N GLU A 163 -13.55 13.24 -15.53
CA GLU A 163 -14.57 12.24 -15.20
C GLU A 163 -14.71 11.22 -16.34
N ALA A 164 -14.57 11.68 -17.59
CA ALA A 164 -14.60 10.83 -18.78
C ALA A 164 -13.44 9.83 -18.84
N GLU A 165 -12.21 10.24 -18.50
CA GLU A 165 -11.04 9.36 -18.44
C GLU A 165 -11.22 8.30 -17.36
N VAL A 166 -11.69 8.70 -16.18
CA VAL A 166 -11.94 7.79 -15.05
C VAL A 166 -13.03 6.78 -15.39
N ARG A 167 -14.09 7.21 -16.08
CA ARG A 167 -15.17 6.32 -16.57
C ARG A 167 -14.69 5.36 -17.66
N ALA A 168 -13.72 5.75 -18.47
CA ALA A 168 -13.16 4.89 -19.50
C ALA A 168 -12.33 3.73 -18.92
N LEU A 169 -11.92 3.82 -17.65
CA LEU A 169 -11.21 2.75 -16.96
C LEU A 169 -12.11 1.52 -16.77
N HIS A 170 -11.66 0.38 -17.31
CA HIS A 170 -12.42 -0.87 -17.28
C HIS A 170 -12.75 -1.32 -15.84
N GLY A 171 -14.02 -1.27 -15.47
CA GLY A 171 -14.52 -1.63 -14.13
C GLY A 171 -14.91 -0.45 -13.25
N VAL A 172 -14.76 0.79 -13.74
CA VAL A 172 -15.26 1.99 -13.06
C VAL A 172 -16.68 2.30 -13.55
N GLY A 173 -17.67 1.96 -12.72
CA GLY A 173 -19.07 2.25 -12.98
C GLY A 173 -19.58 3.53 -12.31
N PRO A 174 -20.86 3.89 -12.53
CA PRO A 174 -21.49 5.09 -11.95
C PRO A 174 -21.39 5.17 -10.41
N TYR A 175 -21.41 4.02 -9.74
CA TYR A 175 -21.22 3.94 -8.29
C TYR A 175 -19.84 4.45 -7.86
N ALA A 176 -18.79 4.00 -8.54
CA ALA A 176 -17.42 4.42 -8.22
C ALA A 176 -17.22 5.91 -8.52
N LEU A 177 -17.76 6.40 -9.64
CA LEU A 177 -17.74 7.83 -9.97
C LEU A 177 -18.40 8.68 -8.90
N ARG A 178 -19.59 8.28 -8.42
CA ARG A 178 -20.27 9.01 -7.34
C ARG A 178 -19.43 9.06 -6.06
N HIS A 179 -18.79 7.96 -5.68
CA HIS A 179 -17.94 7.93 -4.48
C HIS A 179 -16.67 8.75 -4.64
N LEU A 180 -16.04 8.71 -5.83
CA LEU A 180 -14.91 9.57 -6.14
C LEU A 180 -15.30 11.04 -6.08
N ARG A 181 -16.44 11.41 -6.67
CA ARG A 181 -17.00 12.77 -6.60
C ARG A 181 -17.17 13.24 -5.15
N THR A 182 -17.89 12.46 -4.34
CA THR A 182 -18.12 12.80 -2.92
C THR A 182 -16.81 12.95 -2.14
N ALA A 183 -15.82 12.08 -2.42
CA ALA A 183 -14.53 12.14 -1.74
C ALA A 183 -13.69 13.35 -2.20
N LEU A 184 -13.69 13.67 -3.50
CA LEU A 184 -13.06 14.87 -4.04
C LEU A 184 -13.67 16.14 -3.43
N ASP A 185 -15.00 16.24 -3.43
CA ASP A 185 -15.71 17.40 -2.85
C ASP A 185 -15.38 17.58 -1.36
N ALA A 186 -15.33 16.49 -0.60
CA ALA A 186 -14.94 16.51 0.81
C ALA A 186 -13.48 16.93 1.05
N ALA A 187 -12.61 16.70 0.07
CA ALA A 187 -11.22 17.14 0.08
C ALA A 187 -11.02 18.54 -0.56
N GLY A 188 -12.09 19.21 -1.00
CA GLY A 188 -12.01 20.49 -1.71
C GLY A 188 -11.40 20.38 -3.11
N LEU A 189 -11.45 19.19 -3.70
CA LEU A 189 -10.95 18.88 -5.05
C LEU A 189 -12.12 18.68 -6.02
N ALA A 190 -11.82 18.65 -7.31
CA ALA A 190 -12.77 18.28 -8.37
C ALA A 190 -12.04 17.49 -9.46
N PHE A 191 -12.77 16.82 -10.37
CA PHE A 191 -12.14 16.31 -11.59
C PHE A 191 -11.64 17.48 -12.45
N ARG A 192 -10.64 17.21 -13.28
CA ARG A 192 -9.98 18.21 -14.12
C ARG A 192 -10.94 18.93 -15.07
N ASP A 193 -11.99 18.26 -15.53
CA ASP A 193 -12.98 18.78 -16.47
C ASP A 193 -14.21 19.39 -15.78
N ASP A 194 -14.23 19.46 -14.45
CA ASP A 194 -15.32 20.08 -13.72
C ASP A 194 -15.06 21.58 -13.48
N PRO A 195 -15.92 22.48 -13.98
CA PRO A 195 -15.73 23.93 -13.86
C PRO A 195 -15.77 24.49 -12.42
N GLY A 196 -15.96 23.64 -11.41
CA GLY A 196 -15.88 23.99 -9.98
C GLY A 196 -14.45 24.09 -9.39
N ALA A 197 -13.40 23.78 -10.15
CA ALA A 197 -12.01 23.95 -9.72
C ALA A 197 -11.65 25.45 -9.66
N VAL A 198 -11.94 26.10 -8.52
CA VAL A 198 -11.40 27.43 -8.21
C VAL A 198 -9.88 27.34 -8.29
N SER A 199 -9.30 28.08 -9.22
CA SER A 199 -7.87 28.33 -9.29
C SER A 199 -7.39 28.94 -7.96
N GLY A 200 -6.56 28.21 -7.21
CA GLY A 200 -5.74 28.74 -6.11
C GLY A 200 -4.39 29.23 -6.63
N PRO A 201 -3.75 30.23 -5.99
CA PRO A 201 -2.95 31.24 -6.68
C PRO A 201 -1.52 30.83 -7.01
N GLY A 202 -1.04 31.40 -8.13
CA GLY A 202 0.32 31.87 -8.44
C GLY A 202 1.52 31.19 -7.82
#